data_AF-A0A183D528-F1
#
_entry.id   AF-A0A183D528-F1
#
_cell.length_a   1.000
_cell.length_b   1.000
_cell.length_c   1.000
_cell.angle_alpha   90.00
_cell.angle_beta   90.00
_cell.angle_gamma   90.00
#
_symmetry.space_group_name_H-M   'P 1'
#
loop_
_entity.id
_entity.type
_entity.pdbx_description
1 polymer ?
#
loop_
_entity_poly.entity_id
_entity_poly.type
_entity_poly.pdbx_seq_one_letter_code
_entity_poly.pdbx_strand_id
1 'polypeptide(L)'
;MSGRGRAADSRCLLLTCDEDLREREERNILREKIMEEALRSIAEKPPTWFSEEVSKRAQENIKERAQKNLERVSKSKSLHSKKYKLLCKKCDTLICTSDDIAMTCIGPQYLCVCEEIWERSRQYPYSQARAKAEENFQLKGFGTVIFNKYASS
;
A
#
# COMPACT_ATOMS: atom_id res chain seq x y z
N MET A 1 8.89 4.63 25.51
CA MET A 1 7.71 4.21 26.33
C MET A 1 7.26 5.27 27.36
N SER A 2 7.88 6.46 27.40
CA SER A 2 7.66 7.50 28.44
C SER A 2 6.24 8.07 28.56
N GLY A 3 5.30 7.76 27.67
CA GLY A 3 3.91 8.22 27.77
C GLY A 3 2.96 7.32 28.57
N ARG A 4 3.41 6.13 28.99
CA ARG A 4 2.57 5.13 29.68
C ARG A 4 2.72 5.16 31.21
N GLY A 5 3.92 5.44 31.72
CA GLY A 5 4.14 5.77 33.12
C GLY A 5 4.03 7.28 33.32
N ARG A 6 2.94 7.75 33.94
CA ARG A 6 2.69 9.18 34.20
C ARG A 6 2.72 9.54 35.68
N ALA A 7 2.78 8.54 36.55
CA ALA A 7 2.97 8.74 37.98
C ALA A 7 4.39 9.25 38.25
N ALA A 8 4.56 10.03 39.31
CA ALA A 8 5.87 10.43 39.80
C ALA A 8 6.75 9.19 40.02
N ASP A 9 8.04 9.30 39.66
CA ASP A 9 9.04 8.23 39.79
C ASP A 9 8.76 6.94 39.00
N SER A 10 7.91 7.00 37.97
CA SER A 10 7.73 5.86 37.07
C SER A 10 9.04 5.53 36.34
N ARG A 11 9.37 4.24 36.27
CA ARG A 11 10.61 3.74 35.64
C ARG A 11 10.28 2.99 34.35
N CYS A 12 11.17 3.09 33.38
CA CYS A 12 11.15 2.29 32.16
C CYS A 12 12.50 1.57 32.05
N LEU A 13 12.49 0.24 31.97
CA LEU A 13 13.68 -0.59 31.91
C LEU A 13 13.65 -1.42 30.63
N LEU A 14 14.76 -1.44 29.89
CA LEU A 14 14.98 -2.35 28.77
C LEU A 14 15.92 -3.47 29.23
N LEU A 15 15.43 -4.69 29.29
CA LEU A 15 16.22 -5.90 29.58
C LEU A 15 16.43 -6.66 28.27
N THR A 16 17.66 -6.71 27.79
CA THR A 16 17.99 -7.40 26.54
C THR A 16 19.44 -7.90 26.55
N CYS A 17 19.70 -9.02 25.88
CA CYS A 17 21.04 -9.48 25.51
C CYS A 17 21.36 -9.19 24.03
N ASP A 18 20.41 -8.62 23.30
CA ASP A 18 20.56 -8.21 21.89
C ASP A 18 21.20 -6.81 21.83
N GLU A 19 22.43 -6.78 21.31
CA GLU A 19 23.25 -5.58 21.18
C GLU A 19 22.66 -4.60 20.15
N ASP A 20 22.09 -5.09 19.04
CA ASP A 20 21.48 -4.26 18.02
C ASP A 20 20.27 -3.49 18.58
N LEU A 21 19.54 -4.14 19.49
CA LEU A 21 18.41 -3.53 20.19
C LEU A 21 18.88 -2.44 21.17
N ARG A 22 19.99 -2.66 21.88
CA ARG A 22 20.59 -1.66 22.78
C ARG A 22 21.03 -0.42 22.01
N GLU A 23 21.82 -0.59 20.96
CA GLU A 23 22.30 0.53 20.14
C GLU A 23 21.14 1.29 19.47
N ARG A 24 20.06 0.58 19.11
CA ARG A 24 18.86 1.22 18.56
C ARG A 24 18.17 2.11 19.59
N GLU A 25 18.07 1.66 20.84
CA GLU A 25 17.47 2.46 21.91
C GLU A 25 18.32 3.70 22.23
N GLU A 26 19.64 3.55 22.30
CA GLU A 26 20.56 4.68 22.50
C GLU A 26 20.44 5.71 21.37
N ARG A 27 20.38 5.25 20.11
CA ARG A 27 20.13 6.14 18.97
C ARG A 27 18.78 6.81 19.03
N ASN A 28 17.74 6.14 19.51
CA ASN A 28 16.41 6.74 19.65
C ASN A 28 16.41 7.84 20.72
N ILE A 29 17.08 7.63 21.86
CA ILE A 29 17.26 8.65 22.89
C ILE A 29 18.00 9.87 22.31
N LEU A 30 19.05 9.66 21.51
CA LEU A 30 19.75 10.76 20.86
C LEU A 30 18.85 11.49 19.85
N ARG A 31 18.05 10.77 19.06
CA ARG A 31 17.10 11.36 18.11
C ARG A 31 16.05 12.23 18.80
N GLU A 32 15.57 11.81 19.97
CA GLU A 32 14.63 12.60 20.77
C GLU A 32 15.25 13.94 21.18
N LYS A 33 16.50 13.94 21.67
CA LYS A 33 17.24 15.16 22.00
C LYS A 33 17.44 16.07 20.77
N ILE A 34 17.82 15.50 19.63
CA ILE A 34 17.99 16.26 18.38
C ILE A 34 16.65 16.87 17.94
N MET A 35 15.54 16.15 18.09
CA MET A 35 14.21 16.65 17.77
C MET A 35 13.83 17.84 18.66
N GLU A 36 14.05 17.74 19.97
CA GLU A 36 13.80 18.85 20.91
C GLU A 36 14.62 20.10 20.55
N GLU A 37 15.90 19.92 20.20
CA GLU A 37 16.78 21.02 19.80
C GLU A 37 16.34 21.64 18.46
N ALA A 38 15.92 20.82 17.51
CA ALA A 38 15.37 21.29 16.25
C ALA A 38 14.08 22.10 16.45
N LEU A 39 13.19 21.67 17.36
CA LEU A 39 11.97 22.40 17.70
C LEU A 39 12.30 23.76 18.33
N ARG A 40 13.27 23.82 19.24
CA ARG A 40 13.74 25.09 19.82
C ARG A 40 14.31 26.01 18.73
N SER A 41 15.16 25.47 17.86
CA SER A 41 15.75 26.19 16.74
C SER A 41 14.70 26.74 15.76
N ILE A 42 13.58 26.03 15.57
CA ILE A 42 12.44 26.49 14.75
C ILE A 42 11.68 27.59 15.48
N ALA A 43 11.45 27.47 16.79
CA ALA A 43 10.74 28.45 17.59
C ALA A 43 11.45 29.81 17.65
N GLU A 44 12.78 29.83 17.51
CA GLU A 44 13.60 31.05 17.46
C GLU A 44 13.56 31.76 16.08
N LYS A 45 12.95 31.14 15.06
CA LYS A 45 12.85 31.74 13.72
C LYS A 45 11.78 32.83 13.66
N PRO A 46 11.88 33.77 12.70
CA PRO A 46 10.84 34.77 12.47
C PRO A 46 9.47 34.14 12.16
N PRO A 47 8.36 34.79 12.55
CA PRO A 47 7.00 34.25 12.33
C PRO A 47 6.68 33.92 10.86
N THR A 48 7.25 34.65 9.91
CA THR A 48 7.02 34.43 8.47
C THR A 48 7.86 33.28 7.90
N TRP A 49 9.01 32.97 8.51
CA TRP A 49 9.96 31.96 8.02
C TRP A 49 9.31 30.58 7.93
N PHE A 50 8.55 30.19 8.96
CA PHE A 50 7.92 28.87 8.99
C PHE A 50 6.90 28.69 7.87
N SER A 51 6.07 29.71 7.62
CA SER A 51 5.05 29.67 6.56
C SER A 51 5.68 29.60 5.17
N GLU A 52 6.74 30.38 4.92
CA GLU A 52 7.48 30.37 3.66
C GLU A 52 8.14 29.01 3.42
N GLU A 53 8.80 28.47 4.45
CA GLU A 53 9.51 27.21 4.36
C GLU A 53 8.55 26.03 4.15
N VAL A 54 7.43 25.99 4.87
CA VAL A 54 6.37 24.99 4.67
C VAL A 54 5.80 25.09 3.25
N SER A 55 5.53 26.29 2.76
CA SER A 55 4.99 26.50 1.39
C SER A 55 5.97 25.99 0.34
N LYS A 56 7.27 26.29 0.49
CA LYS A 56 8.32 25.78 -0.38
C LYS A 56 8.39 24.25 -0.38
N ARG A 57 8.42 23.62 0.80
CA ARG A 57 8.43 22.13 0.92
C ARG A 57 7.17 21.51 0.36
N ALA A 58 6.01 22.13 0.53
CA ALA A 58 4.76 21.63 -0.03
C ALA A 58 4.81 21.61 -1.56
N GLN A 59 5.34 22.66 -2.18
CA GLN A 59 5.54 22.71 -3.64
C GLN A 59 6.53 21.65 -4.14
N GLU A 60 7.65 21.45 -3.44
CA GLU A 60 8.63 20.40 -3.75
C GLU A 60 8.00 19.00 -3.67
N ASN A 61 7.25 18.73 -2.59
CA ASN A 61 6.52 17.47 -2.40
C ASN A 61 5.49 17.21 -3.50
N ILE A 62 4.78 18.26 -3.97
CA ILE A 62 3.82 18.13 -5.09
C ILE A 62 4.56 17.72 -6.36
N LYS A 63 5.70 18.36 -6.68
CA LYS A 63 6.52 18.03 -7.85
C LYS A 63 7.04 16.59 -7.78
N GLU A 64 7.58 16.19 -6.64
CA GLU A 64 8.09 14.83 -6.43
C GLU A 64 6.99 13.78 -6.59
N ARG A 65 5.80 14.03 -6.02
CA ARG A 65 4.63 13.15 -6.19
C ARG A 65 4.18 13.06 -7.64
N ALA A 66 4.15 14.18 -8.36
CA ALA A 66 3.80 14.20 -9.77
C ALA A 66 4.79 13.38 -10.62
N GLN A 67 6.09 13.51 -10.35
CA GLN A 67 7.14 12.73 -11.02
C GLN A 67 6.99 11.23 -10.72
N LYS A 68 6.84 10.84 -9.45
CA LYS A 68 6.62 9.44 -9.06
C LYS A 68 5.36 8.86 -9.69
N ASN A 69 4.30 9.65 -9.83
CA ASN A 69 3.07 9.22 -10.51
C ASN A 69 3.30 9.04 -12.01
N LEU A 70 4.03 9.94 -12.67
CA LEU A 70 4.36 9.81 -14.09
C LEU A 70 5.18 8.54 -14.36
N GLU A 71 6.16 8.24 -13.51
CA GLU A 71 6.95 7.00 -13.58
C GLU A 71 6.11 5.75 -13.34
N ARG A 72 5.15 5.78 -12.41
CA ARG A 72 4.21 4.67 -12.19
C ARG A 72 3.31 4.44 -13.40
N VAL A 73 2.77 5.51 -13.98
CA VAL A 73 1.92 5.43 -15.18
C VAL A 73 2.71 4.93 -16.39
N SER A 74 3.94 5.40 -16.60
CA SER A 74 4.77 4.94 -17.71
C SER A 74 5.13 3.45 -17.57
N LYS A 75 5.51 3.00 -16.37
CA LYS A 75 5.72 1.57 -16.07
C LYS A 75 4.45 0.76 -16.33
N SER A 76 3.29 1.21 -15.86
CA SER A 76 2.01 0.54 -16.08
C SER A 76 1.69 0.42 -17.57
N LYS A 77 1.88 1.49 -18.36
CA LYS A 77 1.67 1.47 -19.82
C LYS A 77 2.60 0.46 -20.52
N SER A 78 3.86 0.41 -20.11
CA SER A 78 4.84 -0.55 -20.67
C SER A 78 4.54 -2.01 -20.33
N LEU A 79 3.82 -2.26 -19.23
CA LEU A 79 3.38 -3.60 -18.84
C LEU A 79 2.10 -4.00 -19.57
N HIS A 80 1.18 -3.06 -19.80
CA HIS A 80 -0.08 -3.32 -20.49
C HIS A 80 0.10 -3.65 -21.98
N SER A 81 1.21 -3.23 -22.60
CA SER A 81 1.56 -3.63 -23.97
C SER A 81 2.04 -5.07 -24.09
N LYS A 82 2.28 -5.77 -22.97
CA LYS A 82 2.72 -7.16 -22.93
C LYS A 82 1.56 -8.06 -22.53
N LYS A 83 1.36 -9.13 -23.29
CA LYS A 83 0.41 -10.19 -22.94
C LYS A 83 1.09 -11.26 -22.10
N TYR A 84 0.44 -11.68 -21.01
CA TYR A 84 0.97 -12.69 -20.10
C TYR A 84 0.04 -13.90 -20.05
N LYS A 85 0.63 -15.08 -19.85
CA LYS A 85 -0.10 -16.32 -19.54
C LYS A 85 -0.01 -16.57 -18.04
N LEU A 86 -1.14 -16.79 -17.39
CA LEU A 86 -1.24 -17.14 -15.98
C LEU A 86 -1.27 -18.67 -15.88
N LEU A 87 -0.29 -19.23 -15.18
CA LEU A 87 -0.12 -20.67 -15.02
C LEU A 87 -0.36 -21.08 -13.56
N CYS A 88 -0.84 -22.31 -13.35
CA CYS A 88 -0.94 -22.88 -12.01
C CYS A 88 0.45 -23.13 -11.43
N LYS A 89 0.76 -22.53 -10.28
CA LYS A 89 2.06 -22.68 -9.60
C LYS A 89 2.47 -24.13 -9.30
N LYS A 90 1.52 -25.06 -9.21
CA LYS A 90 1.78 -26.46 -8.85
C LYS A 90 2.10 -27.35 -10.06
N CYS A 91 1.47 -27.08 -11.21
CA CYS A 91 1.49 -28.00 -12.35
C CYS A 91 1.71 -27.29 -13.70
N ASP A 92 1.99 -25.99 -13.67
CA ASP A 92 2.27 -25.11 -14.82
C ASP A 92 1.19 -25.13 -15.93
N THR A 93 0.01 -25.65 -15.63
CA THR A 93 -1.13 -25.68 -16.55
C THR A 93 -1.70 -24.28 -16.73
N LEU A 94 -2.09 -23.95 -17.96
CA LEU A 94 -2.70 -22.66 -18.30
C LEU A 94 -4.03 -22.46 -17.58
N ILE A 95 -4.13 -21.37 -16.83
CA ILE A 95 -5.38 -20.92 -16.19
C ILE A 95 -6.10 -19.98 -17.16
N CYS A 96 -5.50 -18.82 -17.45
CA CYS A 96 -6.02 -17.79 -18.33
C CYS A 96 -4.90 -16.85 -18.82
N THR A 97 -5.25 -15.81 -19.56
CA THR A 97 -4.33 -14.77 -20.00
C THR A 97 -4.56 -13.46 -19.25
N SER A 98 -3.61 -12.52 -19.36
CA SER A 98 -3.77 -11.17 -18.80
C SER A 98 -4.99 -10.42 -19.34
N ASP A 99 -5.43 -10.75 -20.56
CA ASP A 99 -6.61 -10.13 -21.19
C ASP A 99 -7.91 -10.58 -20.50
N ASP A 100 -7.89 -11.74 -19.83
CA ASP A 100 -9.03 -12.32 -19.12
C ASP A 100 -9.16 -11.82 -17.67
N ILE A 101 -8.28 -10.92 -17.21
CA ILE A 101 -8.29 -10.41 -15.84
C ILE A 101 -8.86 -8.98 -15.81
N ALA A 102 -10.00 -8.83 -15.14
CA ALA A 102 -10.63 -7.54 -14.87
C ALA A 102 -10.38 -7.12 -13.41
N MET A 103 -10.19 -5.82 -13.17
CA MET A 103 -10.25 -5.24 -11.83
C MET A 103 -11.63 -4.67 -11.59
N THR A 104 -12.18 -4.91 -10.39
CA THR A 104 -13.44 -4.26 -9.99
C THR A 104 -13.24 -2.77 -9.79
N CYS A 105 -14.25 -1.95 -10.10
CA CYS A 105 -14.22 -0.50 -9.83
C CYS A 105 -14.34 -0.15 -8.34
N ILE A 106 -14.74 -1.12 -7.50
CA ILE A 106 -15.07 -0.90 -6.08
C ILE A 106 -13.89 -1.25 -5.15
N GLY A 107 -12.94 -2.09 -5.60
CA GLY A 107 -11.84 -2.51 -4.75
C GLY A 107 -10.69 -3.21 -5.49
N PRO A 108 -9.63 -3.61 -4.77
CA PRO A 108 -8.40 -4.17 -5.33
C PRO A 108 -8.54 -5.65 -5.77
N GLN A 109 -9.76 -6.08 -6.09
CA GLN A 109 -10.07 -7.45 -6.43
C GLN A 109 -9.89 -7.67 -7.93
N TYR A 110 -9.28 -8.79 -8.27
CA TYR A 110 -9.09 -9.26 -9.63
C TYR A 110 -10.07 -10.40 -9.91
N LEU A 111 -10.77 -10.31 -11.04
CA LEU A 111 -11.72 -11.30 -11.50
C LEU A 111 -11.24 -11.88 -12.83
N CYS A 112 -11.37 -13.18 -13.01
CA CYS A 112 -11.19 -13.81 -14.30
C CYS A 112 -12.52 -13.87 -15.05
N VAL A 113 -12.58 -13.28 -16.24
CA VAL A 113 -13.77 -13.23 -17.11
C VAL A 113 -13.71 -14.23 -18.27
N CYS A 114 -12.75 -15.16 -18.26
CA CYS A 114 -12.65 -16.24 -19.23
C CYS A 114 -13.83 -17.21 -19.06
N GLU A 115 -14.61 -17.45 -20.12
CA GLU A 115 -15.79 -18.33 -20.07
C GLU A 115 -15.43 -19.77 -19.69
N GLU A 116 -14.29 -20.26 -20.18
CA GLU A 116 -13.79 -21.63 -20.00
C GLU A 116 -13.12 -21.86 -18.63
N ILE A 117 -13.02 -20.84 -17.77
CA ILE A 117 -12.30 -20.94 -16.49
C ILE A 117 -12.89 -22.01 -15.57
N TRP A 118 -14.20 -22.23 -15.68
CA TRP A 118 -14.92 -23.21 -14.87
C TRP A 118 -14.68 -24.65 -15.33
N GLU A 119 -14.31 -24.86 -16.59
CA GLU A 119 -13.90 -26.18 -17.10
C GLU A 119 -12.50 -26.55 -16.62
N ARG A 120 -11.67 -25.54 -16.34
CA ARG A 120 -10.26 -25.68 -15.90
C ARG A 120 -10.09 -25.69 -14.38
N SER A 121 -11.18 -25.48 -13.62
CA SER A 121 -11.15 -25.38 -12.16
C SER A 121 -12.18 -26.31 -11.51
N ARG A 122 -11.93 -26.71 -10.26
CA ARG A 122 -12.91 -27.44 -9.45
C ARG A 122 -13.38 -26.52 -8.33
N GLN A 123 -14.69 -26.36 -8.21
CA GLN A 123 -15.29 -25.59 -7.13
C GLN A 123 -15.43 -26.48 -5.90
N TYR A 124 -14.96 -25.98 -4.76
CA TYR A 124 -15.18 -26.60 -3.47
C TYR A 124 -15.93 -25.61 -2.57
N PRO A 125 -16.93 -26.07 -1.80
CA PRO A 125 -17.63 -25.21 -0.88
C PRO A 125 -16.67 -24.65 0.17
N TYR A 126 -16.91 -23.42 0.59
CA TYR A 126 -16.17 -22.85 1.70
C TYR A 126 -16.42 -23.65 2.98
N SER A 127 -15.38 -23.76 3.82
CA SER A 127 -15.55 -24.18 5.21
C SER A 127 -16.56 -23.27 5.91
N GLN A 128 -17.28 -23.78 6.91
CA GLN A 128 -18.32 -23.03 7.63
C GLN A 128 -17.83 -21.70 8.23
N ALA A 129 -16.57 -21.65 8.69
CA ALA A 129 -15.93 -20.43 9.19
C ALA A 129 -15.74 -19.38 8.07
N ARG A 130 -15.34 -19.82 6.88
CA ARG A 130 -15.14 -18.92 5.73
C ARG A 130 -16.46 -18.50 5.09
N ALA A 131 -17.46 -19.37 5.04
CA ALA A 131 -18.80 -19.02 4.59
C ALA A 131 -19.39 -17.86 5.41
N LYS A 132 -19.23 -17.87 6.74
CA LYS A 132 -19.65 -16.77 7.63
C LYS A 132 -18.88 -15.46 7.38
N ALA A 133 -17.59 -15.55 7.06
CA ALA A 133 -16.78 -14.38 6.75
C ALA A 133 -17.15 -13.74 5.40
N GLU A 134 -17.52 -14.58 4.42
CA GLU A 134 -17.89 -14.17 3.06
C GLU A 134 -19.41 -13.86 2.94
N GLU A 135 -20.22 -14.12 3.96
CA GLU A 135 -21.68 -13.86 3.97
C GLU A 135 -22.02 -12.38 3.72
N ASN A 136 -21.12 -11.48 4.12
CA ASN A 136 -21.26 -10.04 3.90
C ASN A 136 -20.72 -9.58 2.53
N PHE A 137 -20.18 -10.49 1.72
CA PHE A 137 -19.59 -10.18 0.43
C PHE A 137 -20.67 -10.10 -0.66
N GLN A 138 -21.32 -8.94 -0.76
CA GLN A 138 -22.19 -8.64 -1.89
C GLN A 138 -21.37 -8.08 -3.06
N LEU A 139 -21.28 -8.82 -4.16
CA LEU A 139 -20.87 -8.28 -5.46
C LEU A 139 -21.95 -7.32 -5.95
N LYS A 140 -21.90 -6.06 -5.51
CA LYS A 140 -22.78 -5.00 -6.02
C LYS A 140 -22.27 -4.55 -7.38
N GLY A 141 -22.94 -4.98 -8.44
CA GLY A 141 -22.73 -4.46 -9.79
C GLY A 141 -22.47 -5.55 -10.84
N PHE A 142 -23.50 -6.32 -11.19
CA PHE A 142 -23.65 -6.71 -12.60
C PHE A 142 -24.16 -5.50 -13.39
N GLY A 143 -23.33 -4.46 -13.46
CA GLY A 143 -23.47 -3.42 -14.47
C GLY A 143 -22.85 -3.95 -15.76
N THR A 144 -23.50 -3.70 -16.88
CA THR A 144 -23.01 -4.00 -18.22
C THR A 144 -21.51 -3.73 -18.33
N VAL A 145 -20.71 -4.75 -18.66
CA VAL A 145 -19.29 -4.58 -18.96
C VAL A 145 -19.22 -3.79 -20.28
N ILE A 146 -19.08 -2.47 -20.17
CA ILE A 146 -18.82 -1.63 -21.34
C ILE A 146 -17.35 -1.87 -21.71
N PHE A 147 -17.14 -2.69 -22.74
CA PHE A 147 -15.86 -2.76 -23.42
C PHE A 147 -15.63 -1.42 -24.13
N ASN A 148 -14.80 -0.55 -23.56
CA ASN A 148 -14.22 0.53 -24.34
C ASN A 148 -13.26 -0.09 -25.36
N LYS A 149 -13.81 -0.46 -26.52
CA LYS A 149 -13.03 -0.58 -27.75
C LYS A 149 -12.56 0.83 -28.07
N TYR A 150 -11.34 1.18 -27.65
CA TYR A 150 -10.69 2.34 -28.25
C TYR A 150 -10.52 2.04 -29.73
N ALA A 151 -11.21 2.84 -30.53
CA ALA A 151 -11.22 2.81 -31.97
C ALA A 151 -9.79 2.85 -32.50
N SER A 152 -9.42 1.82 -33.25
CA SER A 152 -8.37 1.88 -34.23
C SER A 152 -8.85 2.71 -35.42
N SER A 153 -8.32 3.92 -35.54
CA SER A 153 -8.17 4.71 -36.76
C SER A 153 -6.94 5.61 -36.61
#